data_AF-A0A952U498-F1
#
_entry.id   AF-A0A952U498-F1
#
_cell.length_a   1.000
_cell.length_b   1.000
_cell.length_c   1.000
_cell.angle_alpha   90.00
_cell.angle_beta   90.00
_cell.angle_gamma   90.00
#
_symmetry.space_group_name_H-M   'P 1'
#
loop_
_entity.id
_entity.type
_entity.pdbx_description
1 polymer ?
#
loop_
_entity_poly.entity_id
_entity_poly.type
_entity_poly.pdbx_seq_one_letter_code
_entity_poly.pdbx_strand_id
1 'polypeptide(L)' 'MINQNSKADGEHRFESKRLARAAAANAPVEEKFEKLLELQRISYELAKQAGRPSKEPWTVRIERKSVN' A
#
# COMPACT_ATOMS: atom_id res chain seq x y z
N MET A 1 22.10 -27.45 -11.14
CA MET A 1 22.28 -27.04 -9.74
C MET A 1 21.45 -25.79 -9.49
N ILE A 2 20.40 -25.86 -8.67
CA ILE A 2 19.65 -24.65 -8.29
C ILE A 2 20.50 -23.90 -7.26
N ASN A 3 20.85 -22.64 -7.56
CA ASN A 3 21.65 -21.80 -6.69
C ASN A 3 20.92 -21.59 -5.36
N GLN A 4 21.46 -22.13 -4.27
CA GLN A 4 20.83 -22.12 -2.94
C GLN A 4 20.59 -20.68 -2.44
N ASN A 5 21.42 -19.72 -2.87
CA ASN A 5 21.23 -18.30 -2.55
C ASN A 5 19.93 -17.73 -3.16
N SER A 6 19.55 -18.14 -4.37
CA SER A 6 18.32 -17.67 -5.02
C SER A 6 17.05 -18.17 -4.34
N LYS A 7 17.12 -19.34 -3.68
CA LYS A 7 16.01 -19.86 -2.88
C LYS A 7 15.88 -19.09 -1.56
N ALA A 8 16.99 -18.85 -0.87
CA ALA A 8 17.00 -18.05 0.36
C ALA A 8 16.46 -16.62 0.10
N ASP A 9 16.91 -15.96 -0.97
CA ASP A 9 16.42 -14.64 -1.37
C ASP A 9 14.91 -14.63 -1.68
N GLY A 10 14.41 -15.70 -2.31
CA GLY A 10 12.99 -15.88 -2.60
C GLY A 10 12.15 -16.08 -1.33
N GLU A 11 12.65 -16.87 -0.39
CA GLU A 11 11.98 -17.18 0.88
C GLU A 11 11.95 -15.96 1.81
N HIS A 12 13.04 -15.20 1.90
CA HIS A 12 13.08 -13.93 2.63
C HIS A 12 12.10 -12.89 2.06
N ARG A 13 11.97 -12.80 0.73
CA ARG A 13 10.99 -11.92 0.08
C ARG A 13 9.56 -12.37 0.33
N PHE A 14 9.31 -13.67 0.37
CA PHE A 14 8.00 -14.22 0.70
C PHE A 14 7.60 -13.90 2.14
N GLU A 15 8.48 -14.17 3.11
CA GLU A 15 8.23 -13.88 4.52
C GLU A 15 8.06 -12.39 4.79
N SER A 16 8.89 -11.54 4.18
CA SER A 16 8.73 -10.08 4.28
C SER A 16 7.36 -9.61 3.77
N LYS A 17 6.89 -10.15 2.63
CA LYS A 17 5.55 -9.85 2.10
C LYS A 17 4.45 -10.36 3.03
N ARG A 18 4.63 -11.54 3.63
CA ARG A 18 3.67 -12.13 4.58
C ARG A 18 3.54 -11.25 5.82
N LEU A 19 4.65 -10.84 6.41
CA LEU A 19 4.69 -9.94 7.57
C LEU A 19 4.07 -8.58 7.25
N ALA A 20 4.38 -8.00 6.10
CA ALA A 20 3.78 -6.73 5.67
C ALA A 20 2.26 -6.82 5.53
N ARG A 21 1.73 -7.92 4.98
CA ARG A 21 0.28 -8.18 4.89
C ARG A 21 -0.36 -8.33 6.28
N ALA A 22 0.27 -9.07 7.18
CA ALA A 22 -0.22 -9.25 8.54
C ALA A 22 -0.25 -7.91 9.30
N ALA A 23 0.80 -7.10 9.18
CA ALA A 23 0.86 -5.77 9.77
C ALA A 23 -0.23 -4.85 9.21
N ALA A 24 -0.43 -4.82 7.89
CA ALA A 24 -1.48 -4.04 7.25
C ALA A 24 -2.89 -4.51 7.66
N ALA A 25 -3.11 -5.81 7.83
CA ALA A 25 -4.38 -6.37 8.28
C ALA A 25 -4.70 -5.98 9.73
N ASN A 26 -3.68 -5.85 10.58
CA ASN A 26 -3.82 -5.49 12.00
C ASN A 26 -3.79 -3.98 12.27
N ALA A 27 -3.51 -3.14 11.25
CA ALA A 27 -3.52 -1.69 11.41
C ALA A 27 -4.91 -1.15 11.80
N PRO A 28 -4.98 -0.03 12.54
CA PRO A 28 -6.23 0.70 12.79
C PRO A 28 -6.96 1.04 11.48
N VAL A 29 -8.29 1.16 11.55
CA VAL A 29 -9.14 1.41 10.38
C VAL A 29 -8.79 2.75 9.72
N GLU A 30 -8.48 3.76 10.52
CA GLU A 30 -8.07 5.09 10.08
C GLU A 30 -6.78 5.04 9.26
N GLU A 31 -5.76 4.32 9.74
CA GLU A 31 -4.49 4.16 9.03
C GLU A 31 -4.68 3.38 7.70
N LYS A 32 -5.57 2.40 7.68
CA LYS A 32 -5.95 1.69 6.46
C LYS A 32 -6.60 2.64 5.45
N PHE A 33 -7.50 3.52 5.89
CA PHE A 33 -8.11 4.53 5.02
C PHE A 33 -7.09 5.54 4.49
N GLU A 34 -6.18 6.04 5.33
CA GLU A 34 -5.10 6.95 4.91
C GLU A 34 -4.25 6.30 3.79
N LYS A 35 -3.85 5.03 3.96
CA LYS A 35 -3.09 4.28 2.94
C LYS A 35 -3.87 4.07 1.64
N LEU A 36 -5.17 3.80 1.71
CA LEU A 36 -6.00 3.65 0.52
C LEU A 36 -6.09 4.96 -0.29
N LEU A 37 -6.24 6.10 0.40
CA LEU A 37 -6.26 7.41 -0.24
C LEU A 37 -4.91 7.73 -0.90
N GLU A 38 -3.80 7.39 -0.25
CA GLU A 38 -2.46 7.54 -0.82
C GLU A 38 -2.30 6.67 -2.09
N LEU A 39 -2.66 5.38 -2.02
CA LEU A 39 -2.58 4.47 -3.16
C LEU A 39 -3.45 4.93 -4.33
N GLN A 40 -4.63 5.50 -4.05
CA GLN A 40 -5.50 6.08 -5.07
C GLN A 40 -4.82 7.26 -5.77
N ARG A 41 -4.15 8.15 -5.03
CA ARG A 41 -3.40 9.28 -5.59
C ARG A 41 -2.24 8.81 -6.47
N ILE A 42 -1.44 7.85 -5.97
CA ILE A 42 -0.34 7.27 -6.74
C ILE A 42 -0.85 6.65 -8.03
N SER A 43 -1.93 5.87 -7.96
CA SER A 43 -2.52 5.22 -9.13
C SER A 43 -3.00 6.22 -10.18
N TYR A 44 -3.60 7.33 -9.73
CA TYR A 44 -4.02 8.43 -10.60
C TYR A 44 -2.84 9.11 -11.31
N GLU A 45 -1.79 9.46 -10.57
CA GLU A 45 -0.60 10.09 -11.17
C GLU A 45 0.11 9.17 -12.17
N LEU A 46 0.23 7.87 -11.85
CA LEU A 46 0.77 6.88 -12.79
C LEU A 46 -0.08 6.75 -14.05
N ALA A 47 -1.41 6.75 -13.91
CA ALA A 47 -2.31 6.69 -15.05
C ALA A 47 -2.19 7.95 -15.93
N LYS A 48 -2.08 9.12 -15.32
CA LYS A 48 -1.85 10.40 -16.00
C LYS A 48 -0.53 10.40 -16.77
N GLN A 49 0.55 9.94 -16.15
CA GLN A 49 1.86 9.80 -16.81
C GLN A 49 1.80 8.82 -17.99
N ALA A 50 1.00 7.77 -17.89
CA ALA A 50 0.78 6.80 -18.96
C ALA A 50 -0.24 7.24 -20.03
N GLY A 51 -0.80 8.46 -19.92
CA GLY A 51 -1.83 8.97 -20.84
C GLY A 51 -3.15 8.19 -20.80
N ARG A 52 -3.44 7.50 -19.70
CA ARG A 52 -4.66 6.68 -19.54
C ARG A 52 -5.78 7.47 -18.88
N PRO A 53 -7.03 7.29 -19.33
CA PRO A 53 -8.17 7.85 -18.62
C PRO A 53 -8.23 7.27 -17.21
N SER A 54 -8.28 8.15 -16.21
CA SER A 54 -8.40 7.78 -14.81
C SER A 54 -9.37 8.74 -14.11
N LYS A 55 -10.01 8.24 -13.04
CA LYS A 55 -10.89 9.07 -12.21
C LYS A 55 -10.06 9.81 -11.18
N GLU A 56 -10.46 11.03 -10.85
CA GLU A 56 -9.81 11.81 -9.81
C GLU A 56 -9.87 11.08 -8.44
N PRO A 57 -8.81 11.19 -7.62
CA PRO A 57 -8.78 10.62 -6.28
C PRO A 57 -9.84 11.24 -5.36
N TRP A 58 -10.29 10.49 -4.36
CA TRP A 58 -11.21 11.02 -3.36
C TRP A 58 -10.51 12.03 -2.44
N THR A 59 -11.20 13.13 -2.13
CA THR A 59 -10.74 14.17 -1.22
C THR A 59 -11.45 14.04 0.12
N VAL A 60 -11.07 13.03 0.91
CA VAL A 60 -11.59 12.89 2.27
C VAL A 60 -10.77 13.77 3.21
N ARG A 61 -11.40 14.79 3.82
CA ARG A 61 -10.85 15.49 4.98
C ARG A 61 -11.19 14.66 6.22
N ILE A 62 -10.21 13.96 6.77
CA ILE A 62 -10.37 13.29 8.06
C ILE A 62 -10.28 14.38 9.13
N GLU A 63 -11.44 14.82 9.64
CA GLU A 63 -11.49 15.68 10.81
C GLU A 63 -11.07 14.85 12.04
N ARG A 64 -9.80 14.95 12.43
CA ARG A 64 -9.36 14.41 13.72
C ARG A 64 -10.03 15.24 14.81
N LYS A 65 -11.10 14.72 15.42
CA LYS A 65 -11.60 15.25 16.68
C LYS A 65 -10.50 15.03 17.72
N SER A 66 -9.83 16.10 18.10
CA SER A 66 -8.96 16.12 19.28
C SER A 66 -9.84 15.76 20.48
N VAL A 67 -9.68 14.55 21.00
CA VAL A 67 -10.24 14.18 22.30
C VAL A 67 -9.33 14.86 23.34
N ASN A 68 -9.89 15.83 24.05
CA ASN A 68 -9.27 16.56 25.14
C ASN A 68 -9.27 15.72 26.42
#